data_AF-A0A4V5PYB1-F1
#
_entry.id   AF-A0A4V5PYB1-F1
#
_cell.length_a   1.000
_cell.length_b   1.000
_cell.length_c   1.000
_cell.angle_alpha   90.00
_cell.angle_beta   90.00
_cell.angle_gamma   90.00
#
_symmetry.space_group_name_H-M   'P 1'
#
loop_
_entity.id
_entity.type
_entity.pdbx_description
1 polymer ?
#
loop_
_entity_poly.entity_id
_entity_poly.type
_entity_poly.pdbx_seq_one_letter_code
_entity_poly.pdbx_strand_id
1 'polypeptide(L)' 'MKGFLKGLDIAINVIVLLGLMLLISGTWMGYIAEYVRPTYDYKWLCILGIVIGFILKFFNKIIGLVIIVAGFIAWKLI' A
#
# COMPACT_ATOMS: atom_id res chain seq x y z
N MET A 1 2.82 -26.36 12.20
CA MET A 1 3.57 -25.38 11.37
C MET A 1 2.78 -24.78 10.20
N LYS A 2 2.05 -25.56 9.39
CA LYS A 2 1.25 -25.03 8.25
C LYS A 2 0.14 -24.04 8.64
N GLY A 3 -0.47 -24.20 9.82
CA GLY A 3 -1.52 -23.28 10.31
C GLY A 3 -1.01 -21.88 10.64
N PHE A 4 0.17 -21.78 11.26
CA PHE A 4 0.78 -20.50 11.63
C PHE A 4 1.14 -19.64 10.41
N LEU A 5 1.74 -20.25 9.38
CA LEU A 5 2.10 -19.56 8.13
C LEU A 5 0.86 -19.07 7.36
N LYS A 6 -0.25 -19.80 7.43
CA LYS A 6 -1.54 -19.35 6.87
C LYS A 6 -2.12 -18.18 7.64
N GLY A 7 -2.09 -18.23 8.98
CA GLY A 7 -2.53 -17.13 9.83
C GLY A 7 -1.73 -15.85 9.58
N LEU A 8 -0.42 -15.96 9.43
CA LEU A 8 0.46 -14.84 9.11
C LEU A 8 0.10 -14.21 7.75
N ASP A 9 -0.21 -15.03 6.74
CA ASP A 9 -0.53 -14.52 5.41
C ASP A 9 -1.87 -13.77 5.37
N ILE A 10 -2.86 -14.27 6.12
CA ILE A 10 -4.15 -13.60 6.33
C ILE A 10 -3.94 -12.27 7.03
N ALA A 11 -3.16 -12.26 8.12
CA ALA A 11 -2.85 -11.04 8.86
C ALA A 11 -2.18 -10.00 7.95
N ILE A 12 -1.20 -10.40 7.13
CA ILE A 12 -0.56 -9.51 6.15
C ILE A 12 -1.61 -8.95 5.17
N ASN A 13 -2.52 -9.76 4.65
CA ASN A 13 -3.53 -9.28 3.71
C ASN A 13 -4.46 -8.24 4.35
N VAL A 14 -4.90 -8.49 5.58
CA VAL A 14 -5.74 -7.55 6.35
C VAL A 14 -4.98 -6.26 6.62
N ILE A 15 -3.72 -6.34 7.04
CA ILE A 15 -2.89 -5.15 7.31
C ILE A 15 -2.69 -4.31 6.04
N VAL A 16 -2.41 -4.94 4.90
CA VAL A 16 -2.24 -4.21 3.63
C VAL A 16 -3.54 -3.54 3.21
N LEU A 17 -4.69 -4.22 3.36
CA LEU A 17 -5.99 -3.65 3.01
C LEU A 17 -6.33 -2.44 3.89
N LEU A 18 -6.16 -2.58 5.21
CA LEU A 18 -6.39 -1.49 6.17
C LEU A 18 -5.42 -0.32 5.91
N GLY A 19 -4.15 -0.62 5.65
CA GLY A 19 -3.14 0.37 5.31
C GLY A 19 -3.51 1.13 4.02
N LEU A 20 -3.99 0.44 2.99
CA LEU A 20 -4.48 1.08 1.76
C LEU A 20 -5.65 2.03 2.02
N MET A 21 -6.63 1.62 2.84
CA MET A 21 -7.75 2.49 3.21
C MET A 21 -7.25 3.76 3.90
N LEU A 22 -6.31 3.63 4.85
CA LEU A 22 -5.73 4.78 5.55
C LEU A 22 -4.94 5.70 4.61
N LEU A 23 -4.13 5.14 3.70
CA LEU A 23 -3.36 5.91 2.73
C LEU A 23 -4.27 6.68 1.77
N ILE A 24 -5.33 6.05 1.27
CA ILE A 24 -6.31 6.68 0.37
C ILE A 24 -7.01 7.83 1.10
N SER A 25 -7.52 7.59 2.31
CA SER A 25 -8.16 8.63 3.11
C SER A 25 -7.21 9.78 3.44
N GLY A 26 -5.96 9.47 3.83
CA GLY A 26 -4.94 10.48 4.12
C GLY A 26 -4.56 11.33 2.91
N THR A 27 -4.40 10.68 1.74
CA THR A 27 -4.08 11.38 0.49
C THR A 27 -5.23 12.27 0.04
N TRP A 28 -6.47 11.79 0.17
CA TRP A 28 -7.67 12.59 -0.11
C TRP A 28 -7.79 13.81 0.80
N MET A 29 -7.61 13.64 2.12
CA MET A 29 -7.68 14.76 3.06
C MET A 29 -6.62 15.82 2.76
N GLY A 30 -5.38 15.40 2.47
CA GLY A 30 -4.33 16.34 2.09
C GLY A 30 -4.59 17.02 0.74
N TYR A 31 -5.11 16.29 -0.25
CA TYR A 31 -5.48 16.86 -1.55
C TYR A 31 -6.54 17.96 -1.43
N ILE A 32 -7.54 17.75 -0.56
CA ILE A 32 -8.59 18.74 -0.27
C ILE A 32 -8.00 19.93 0.50
N ALA A 33 -7.17 19.68 1.51
CA ALA A 33 -6.62 20.70 2.38
C ALA A 33 -5.63 21.63 1.67
N GLU A 34 -4.81 21.09 0.76
CA GLU A 34 -3.70 21.83 0.13
C GLU A 34 -3.95 22.25 -1.32
N TYR A 35 -5.19 22.19 -1.81
CA TYR A 35 -5.62 22.65 -3.13
C TYR A 35 -4.62 22.32 -4.26
N VAL A 36 -4.56 21.02 -4.60
CA VAL A 36 -3.88 20.48 -5.81
C VAL A 36 -2.38 20.83 -5.89
N ARG A 37 -1.58 20.22 -5.02
CA ARG A 37 -0.14 20.11 -5.22
C ARG A 37 0.20 18.85 -6.03
N PRO A 38 1.12 18.92 -7.01
CA PRO A 38 1.61 17.76 -7.77
C PRO A 38 2.23 16.69 -6.87
N THR A 39 2.63 17.05 -5.65
CA THR A 39 3.07 16.15 -4.60
C THR A 39 2.03 15.05 -4.29
N TYR A 40 0.73 15.35 -4.36
CA TYR A 40 -0.33 14.36 -4.12
C TYR A 40 -0.54 13.41 -5.29
N ASP A 41 -0.24 13.82 -6.52
CA ASP A 41 -0.30 12.93 -7.68
C ASP A 41 0.74 11.81 -7.55
N TYR A 42 1.95 12.14 -7.04
CA TYR A 42 2.95 11.12 -6.72
C TYR A 42 2.50 10.20 -5.58
N LYS A 43 1.76 10.71 -4.57
CA LYS A 43 1.15 9.87 -3.54
C LYS A 43 0.12 8.91 -4.10
N TRP A 44 -0.70 9.35 -5.05
CA TRP A 44 -1.64 8.48 -5.78
C TRP A 44 -0.91 7.40 -6.59
N LEU A 45 0.20 7.73 -7.24
CA LEU A 45 1.05 6.74 -7.92
C LEU A 45 1.64 5.72 -6.95
N CYS A 46 2.06 6.14 -5.75
CA CYS A 46 2.51 5.20 -4.72
C CYS A 46 1.40 4.25 -4.28
N ILE A 47 0.17 4.76 -4.08
CA ILE A 47 -0.99 3.93 -3.75
C ILE A 47 -1.27 2.91 -4.87
N LEU A 48 -1.25 3.34 -6.13
CA LEU A 48 -1.38 2.44 -7.28
C LEU A 48 -0.30 1.36 -7.29
N GLY A 49 0.95 1.73 -7.00
CA GLY A 49 2.06 0.80 -6.85
C GLY A 49 1.83 -0.24 -5.76
N ILE A 50 1.27 0.16 -4.61
CA ILE A 50 0.92 -0.76 -3.51
C ILE A 50 -0.18 -1.72 -3.94
N VAL A 51 -1.21 -1.25 -4.66
CA VAL A 51 -2.28 -2.11 -5.19
C VAL A 51 -1.71 -3.13 -6.18
N ILE A 52 -0.83 -2.71 -7.09
CA ILE A 52 -0.15 -3.60 -8.03
C ILE A 52 0.71 -4.62 -7.28
N GLY A 53 1.48 -4.18 -6.28
CA GLY A 53 2.26 -5.08 -5.42
C GLY A 53 1.39 -6.11 -4.69
N PHE A 54 0.22 -5.69 -4.22
CA PHE A 54 -0.75 -6.58 -3.57
C PHE A 54 -1.30 -7.63 -4.53
N ILE A 55 -1.64 -7.25 -5.77
CA ILE A 55 -2.04 -8.21 -6.81
C ILE A 55 -0.90 -9.17 -7.15
N LEU A 56 0.32 -8.63 -7.33
CA LEU A 56 1.51 -9.43 -7.66
C LEU A 56 1.88 -10.41 -6.55
N LYS A 57 1.56 -10.12 -5.28
CA LYS A 57 1.78 -11.03 -4.16
C LYS A 57 1.13 -12.41 -4.38
N PHE A 58 0.01 -12.48 -5.10
CA PHE A 58 -0.67 -13.75 -5.40
C PHE A 58 0.08 -14.60 -6.44
N PHE A 59 0.91 -13.98 -7.28
CA PHE A 59 1.74 -14.67 -8.27
C PHE A 59 3.16 -14.94 -7.75
N ASN A 60 3.77 -13.93 -7.14
CA ASN A 60 5.07 -14.02 -6.48
C ASN A 60 5.04 -13.23 -5.18
N LYS A 61 4.89 -13.97 -4.07
CA LYS A 61 4.71 -13.41 -2.73
C LYS A 61 5.83 -12.45 -2.33
N ILE A 62 7.08 -12.78 -2.64
CA ILE A 62 8.24 -11.97 -2.23
C ILE A 62 8.23 -10.65 -3.01
N ILE A 63 8.11 -10.72 -4.34
CA ILE A 63 8.11 -9.52 -5.19
C ILE A 63 6.94 -8.60 -4.81
N GLY A 64 5.74 -9.16 -4.65
CA GLY A 64 4.58 -8.37 -4.26
C GLY A 64 4.75 -7.67 -2.91
N LEU A 65 5.28 -8.37 -1.90
CA LEU A 65 5.55 -7.77 -0.58
C LEU A 65 6.63 -6.68 -0.64
N VAL A 66 7.69 -6.88 -1.44
CA VAL A 66 8.74 -5.86 -1.63
C VAL A 66 8.15 -4.60 -2.25
N ILE A 67 7.31 -4.74 -3.28
CA ILE A 67 6.65 -3.59 -3.93
C ILE A 67 5.71 -2.88 -2.96
N ILE A 68 4.93 -3.63 -2.18
CA ILE A 68 4.05 -3.05 -1.14
C ILE A 68 4.86 -2.21 -0.15
N VAL A 69 5.93 -2.78 0.42
CA VAL A 69 6.76 -2.10 1.42
C VAL A 69 7.44 -0.86 0.81
N ALA A 70 8.00 -0.99 -0.39
CA ALA A 70 8.61 0.13 -1.10
C ALA A 70 7.59 1.25 -1.39
N GLY A 71 6.36 0.89 -1.78
CA GLY A 71 5.28 1.85 -2.01
C GLY A 71 4.86 2.59 -0.74
N PHE A 72 4.76 1.90 0.40
CA PHE A 72 4.48 2.55 1.69
C PHE A 72 5.59 3.52 2.11
N ILE A 73 6.86 3.14 1.92
CA ILE A 73 8.00 3.99 2.22
C ILE A 73 7.99 5.23 1.31
N ALA A 74 7.83 5.02 -0.01
CA ALA A 74 7.78 6.10 -0.99
C ALA A 74 6.66 7.09 -0.68
N TRP A 75 5.44 6.60 -0.38
CA TRP A 75 4.32 7.46 -0.03
C TRP A 75 4.60 8.34 1.20
N LYS A 76 5.32 7.81 2.20
CA LYS A 76 5.65 8.53 3.43
C LYS A 76 6.76 9.58 3.24
N LEU A 77 7.66 9.36 2.29
CA LEU A 77 8.76 10.28 1.99
C LEU A 77 8.35 11.46 1.11
N ILE A 78 7.18 11.36 0.46
CA ILE A 78 6.54 12.41 -0.33
C ILE A 78 5.62 13.23 0.57
#